data_AF-A0A839QR20-F1
#
_entry.id   AF-A0A839QR20-F1
#
_cell.length_a   1.000
_cell.length_b   1.000
_cell.length_c   1.000
_cell.angle_alpha   90.00
_cell.angle_beta   90.00
_cell.angle_gamma   90.00
#
_symmetry.space_group_name_H-M   'P 1'
#
loop_
_entity.id
_entity.type
_entity.pdbx_description
1 polymer ?
#
loop_
_entity_poly.entity_id
_entity_poly.type
_entity_poly.pdbx_seq_one_letter_code
_entity_poly.pdbx_strand_id
1 'polypeptide(L)'
;MVSGTSGHTRLKTVSGSLLADATAGTLSVDTVSGEIITRNHRGHFAAKSVSGEVTASGELESVRASTVSGNFSFDIGGTPVDLVSKSVSGDLTVRIPEGLGIDLVATSTSGSICLDGERHSGISQNWKSAVETGPRH
;
A
#
# COMPACT_ATOMS: atom_id res chain seq x y z
N MET A 1 -10.99 16.21 -5.43
CA MET A 1 -10.34 15.45 -6.51
C MET A 1 -9.05 16.15 -6.88
N VAL A 2 -7.96 15.40 -7.07
CA VAL A 2 -6.69 15.90 -7.59
C VAL A 2 -6.26 15.02 -8.76
N SER A 3 -5.84 15.63 -9.87
CA SER A 3 -5.44 14.89 -11.07
C SER A 3 -4.28 15.56 -11.78
N GLY A 4 -3.42 14.76 -12.43
CA GLY A 4 -2.35 15.26 -13.30
C GLY A 4 -1.22 15.99 -12.59
N THR A 5 -1.07 15.80 -11.27
CA THR A 5 -0.01 16.45 -10.50
C THR A 5 1.27 15.64 -10.56
N SER A 6 2.35 16.30 -10.99
CA SER A 6 3.71 15.75 -11.00
C SER A 6 4.54 16.46 -9.94
N GLY A 7 5.06 15.72 -8.95
CA GLY A 7 5.88 16.25 -7.87
C GLY A 7 5.50 15.74 -6.49
N HIS A 8 5.65 16.57 -5.46
CA HIS A 8 5.24 16.23 -4.09
C HIS A 8 3.81 16.68 -3.84
N THR A 9 2.90 15.72 -3.66
CA THR A 9 1.50 15.99 -3.36
C THR A 9 1.20 15.50 -1.95
N ARG A 10 0.70 16.40 -1.09
CA ARG A 10 0.29 16.04 0.26
C ARG A 10 -1.19 16.34 0.45
N LEU A 11 -1.95 15.31 0.79
CA LEU A 11 -3.38 15.40 1.01
C LEU A 11 -3.68 15.04 2.47
N LYS A 12 -4.55 15.83 3.09
CA LYS A 12 -5.00 15.58 4.45
C LYS A 12 -6.51 15.72 4.52
N THR A 13 -7.17 14.75 5.13
CA THR A 13 -8.59 14.83 5.45
C THR A 13 -8.81 14.25 6.84
N VAL A 14 -9.90 14.64 7.48
CA VAL A 14 -10.29 14.05 8.78
C VAL A 14 -11.54 13.21 8.57
N SER A 15 -12.51 13.77 7.86
CA SER A 15 -13.74 13.10 7.46
C SER A 15 -14.13 13.54 6.06
N GLY A 16 -14.20 12.59 5.12
CA GLY A 16 -14.48 12.85 3.71
C GLY A 16 -13.73 11.89 2.79
N SER A 17 -14.05 11.94 1.50
CA SER A 17 -13.40 11.14 0.47
C SER A 17 -12.39 11.95 -0.34
N LEU A 18 -11.23 11.35 -0.59
CA LEU A 18 -10.16 11.90 -1.42
C LEU A 18 -9.93 10.99 -2.62
N LEU A 19 -10.00 11.58 -3.81
CA LEU A 19 -9.66 10.90 -5.06
C LEU A 19 -8.45 11.57 -5.70
N ALA A 20 -7.40 10.79 -5.90
CA ALA A 20 -6.20 11.15 -6.64
C ALA A 20 -6.11 10.28 -7.91
N ASP A 21 -5.94 10.89 -9.07
CA ASP A 21 -5.87 10.18 -10.36
C ASP A 21 -4.70 10.68 -11.21
N ALA A 22 -3.99 9.79 -11.89
CA ALA A 22 -2.86 10.12 -12.77
C ALA A 22 -1.84 11.06 -12.09
N THR A 23 -1.37 10.66 -10.91
CA THR A 23 -0.42 11.45 -10.11
C THR A 23 0.98 10.86 -10.21
N ALA A 24 2.01 11.68 -10.22
CA ALA A 24 3.40 11.22 -10.32
C ALA A 24 4.29 11.88 -9.27
N GLY A 25 5.31 11.15 -8.80
CA GLY A 25 6.30 11.65 -7.84
C GLY A 25 6.06 11.08 -6.44
N THR A 26 5.94 11.96 -5.43
CA THR A 26 5.72 11.56 -4.04
C THR A 26 4.32 11.95 -3.59
N LEU A 27 3.46 10.98 -3.33
CA LEU A 27 2.11 11.21 -2.81
C LEU A 27 2.04 10.80 -1.35
N SER A 28 1.70 11.76 -0.48
CA SER A 28 1.52 11.52 0.95
C SER A 28 0.10 11.85 1.36
N VAL A 29 -0.63 10.88 1.89
CA VAL A 29 -2.04 11.03 2.27
C VAL A 29 -2.22 10.70 3.75
N ASP A 30 -2.84 11.61 4.49
CA ASP A 30 -3.20 11.43 5.90
C ASP A 30 -4.74 11.51 6.03
N THR A 31 -5.38 10.47 6.56
CA THR A 31 -6.80 10.46 6.93
C THR A 31 -7.00 9.95 8.36
N VAL A 32 -8.09 10.37 9.00
CA VAL A 32 -8.51 9.80 10.30
C VAL A 32 -9.69 8.86 10.07
N SER A 33 -10.76 9.35 9.47
CA SER A 33 -12.00 8.59 9.23
C SER A 33 -12.61 9.01 7.89
N GLY A 34 -12.05 8.49 6.81
CA GLY A 34 -12.45 8.81 5.45
C GLY A 34 -11.89 7.81 4.46
N GLU A 35 -12.28 7.97 3.20
CA GLU A 35 -11.85 7.09 2.11
C GLU A 35 -10.81 7.81 1.25
N ILE A 36 -9.73 7.12 0.92
CA ILE A 36 -8.71 7.60 -0.01
C ILE A 36 -8.63 6.62 -1.17
N ILE A 37 -8.84 7.12 -2.38
CA ILE A 37 -8.69 6.36 -3.61
C ILE A 37 -7.61 7.03 -4.44
N THR A 38 -6.57 6.29 -4.76
CA THR A 38 -5.48 6.72 -5.63
C THR A 38 -5.42 5.79 -6.83
N ARG A 39 -5.42 6.34 -8.04
CA ARG A 39 -5.33 5.58 -9.30
C ARG A 39 -4.25 6.13 -10.20
N ASN A 40 -3.64 5.26 -10.99
CA ASN A 40 -2.55 5.59 -11.90
C ASN A 40 -1.47 6.44 -11.22
N HIS A 41 -1.11 6.11 -9.97
CA HIS A 41 0.00 6.77 -9.31
C HIS A 41 1.33 6.17 -9.76
N ARG A 42 2.32 7.03 -9.99
CA ARG A 42 3.68 6.61 -10.34
C ARG A 42 4.71 7.20 -9.38
N GLY A 43 5.46 6.34 -8.69
CA GLY A 43 6.53 6.72 -7.76
C GLY A 43 6.27 6.32 -6.31
N HIS A 44 6.60 7.21 -5.38
CA HIS A 44 6.54 6.92 -3.94
C HIS A 44 5.17 7.26 -3.34
N PHE A 45 4.52 6.26 -2.76
CA PHE A 45 3.22 6.42 -2.10
C PHE A 45 3.33 6.22 -0.58
N ALA A 46 2.84 7.18 0.18
CA ALA A 46 2.79 7.12 1.64
C ALA A 46 1.37 7.41 2.14
N ALA A 47 0.73 6.46 2.81
CA ALA A 47 -0.60 6.60 3.38
C ALA A 47 -0.62 6.37 4.88
N LYS A 48 -1.36 7.23 5.59
CA LYS A 48 -1.67 7.06 7.00
C LYS A 48 -3.17 7.18 7.21
N SER A 49 -3.74 6.20 7.88
CA SER A 49 -5.14 6.15 8.26
C SER A 49 -5.25 5.81 9.74
N VAL A 50 -6.32 6.20 10.42
CA VAL A 50 -6.61 5.70 11.77
C VAL A 50 -7.75 4.70 11.70
N SER A 51 -8.87 5.10 11.12
CA SER A 51 -10.07 4.28 10.91
C SER A 51 -10.77 4.62 9.60
N GLY A 52 -9.99 4.66 8.54
CA GLY A 52 -10.45 4.92 7.18
C GLY A 52 -9.84 3.94 6.18
N GLU A 53 -10.43 3.93 4.99
CA GLU A 53 -10.09 3.05 3.89
C GLU A 53 -9.05 3.72 2.98
N VAL A 54 -8.02 2.98 2.58
CA VAL A 54 -7.07 3.47 1.55
C VAL A 54 -6.92 2.45 0.46
N THR A 55 -7.26 2.87 -0.76
CA THR A 55 -7.03 2.12 -1.99
C THR A 55 -6.01 2.87 -2.83
N ALA A 56 -4.93 2.22 -3.24
CA ALA A 56 -3.97 2.79 -4.17
C ALA A 56 -3.62 1.80 -5.29
N SER A 57 -3.67 2.28 -6.53
CA SER A 57 -3.32 1.51 -7.72
C SER A 57 -2.41 2.27 -8.69
N GLY A 58 -1.49 1.54 -9.35
CA GLY A 58 -0.58 2.08 -10.36
C GLY A 58 0.87 1.59 -10.22
N GLU A 59 1.81 2.28 -10.89
CA GLU A 59 3.24 2.02 -10.85
C GLU A 59 3.90 2.54 -9.57
N LEU A 60 3.62 1.87 -8.45
CA LEU A 60 4.12 2.23 -7.12
C LEU A 60 5.55 1.69 -6.93
N GLU A 61 6.56 2.57 -6.97
CA GLU A 61 7.97 2.17 -6.76
C GLU A 61 8.28 1.90 -5.29
N SER A 62 7.64 2.64 -4.38
CA SER A 62 7.74 2.38 -2.95
C SER A 62 6.43 2.70 -2.25
N VAL A 63 5.99 1.81 -1.38
CA VAL A 63 4.70 1.95 -0.67
C VAL A 63 4.95 1.95 0.83
N ARG A 64 4.49 3.00 1.52
CA ARG A 64 4.50 3.10 2.98
C ARG A 64 3.10 3.32 3.50
N ALA A 65 2.52 2.32 4.14
CA ALA A 65 1.16 2.39 4.68
C ALA A 65 1.15 2.21 6.20
N SER A 66 0.37 3.01 6.93
CA SER A 66 0.19 2.84 8.38
C SER A 66 -1.25 3.07 8.80
N THR A 67 -1.87 2.08 9.44
CA THR A 67 -3.21 2.17 10.01
C THR A 67 -3.29 1.63 11.43
N VAL A 68 -4.25 2.14 12.20
CA VAL A 68 -4.61 1.56 13.50
C VAL A 68 -5.74 0.55 13.30
N SER A 69 -6.86 0.97 12.71
CA SER A 69 -8.07 0.15 12.54
C SER A 69 -8.85 0.56 11.29
N GLY A 70 -8.32 0.23 10.11
CA GLY A 70 -9.00 0.44 8.83
C GLY A 70 -8.39 -0.46 7.76
N ASN A 71 -9.01 -0.50 6.58
CA ASN A 71 -8.64 -1.46 5.56
C ASN A 71 -7.78 -0.80 4.49
N PHE A 72 -6.76 -1.51 4.05
CA PHE A 72 -5.83 -1.06 3.04
C PHE A 72 -5.82 -2.01 1.86
N SER A 73 -5.93 -1.46 0.66
CA SER A 73 -5.86 -2.19 -0.60
C SER A 73 -4.81 -1.56 -1.50
N PHE A 74 -3.77 -2.34 -1.79
CA PHE A 74 -2.68 -1.93 -2.68
C PHE A 74 -2.66 -2.82 -3.90
N ASP A 75 -2.88 -2.22 -5.07
CA ASP A 75 -2.77 -2.88 -6.36
C ASP A 75 -1.55 -2.32 -7.08
N ILE A 76 -0.46 -3.07 -7.05
CA ILE A 76 0.82 -2.59 -7.58
C ILE A 76 0.94 -3.06 -9.01
N GLY A 77 0.96 -2.11 -9.93
CA GLY A 77 1.39 -2.33 -11.30
C GLY A 77 2.91 -2.23 -11.39
N GLY A 78 3.57 -3.21 -12.03
CA GLY A 78 5.02 -3.19 -12.25
C GLY A 78 5.85 -3.66 -11.05
N THR A 79 7.08 -3.13 -10.93
CA THR A 79 8.09 -3.56 -9.95
C THR A 79 8.25 -2.58 -8.79
N PRO A 80 7.53 -2.78 -7.66
CA PRO A 80 7.85 -2.05 -6.44
C PRO A 80 9.22 -2.50 -5.94
N VAL A 81 10.05 -1.56 -5.49
CA VAL A 81 11.35 -1.86 -4.89
C VAL A 81 11.19 -2.24 -3.42
N ASP A 82 10.24 -1.61 -2.72
CA ASP A 82 10.07 -1.72 -1.27
C ASP A 82 8.60 -1.48 -0.85
N LEU A 83 8.03 -2.40 -0.07
CA LEU A 83 6.70 -2.25 0.51
C LEU A 83 6.72 -2.42 2.02
N VAL A 84 6.37 -1.34 2.73
CA VAL A 84 6.24 -1.36 4.18
C VAL A 84 4.82 -1.00 4.57
N SER A 85 4.17 -1.92 5.25
CA SER A 85 2.79 -1.79 5.69
C SER A 85 2.69 -2.12 7.18
N LYS A 86 2.03 -1.23 7.92
CA LYS A 86 1.83 -1.38 9.36
C LYS A 86 0.35 -1.22 9.67
N SER A 87 -0.22 -2.19 10.34
CA SER A 87 -1.59 -2.21 10.82
C SER A 87 -1.60 -2.66 12.27
N VAL A 88 -2.43 -2.07 13.12
CA VAL A 88 -2.63 -2.61 14.48
C VAL A 88 -3.75 -3.64 14.43
N SER A 89 -4.93 -3.24 13.97
CA SER A 89 -6.16 -4.03 13.96
C SER A 89 -7.03 -3.65 12.75
N GLY A 90 -6.52 -3.92 11.56
CA GLY A 90 -7.25 -3.75 10.30
C GLY A 90 -6.72 -4.69 9.22
N ASP A 91 -7.53 -4.95 8.20
CA ASP A 91 -7.18 -5.86 7.12
C ASP A 91 -6.32 -5.16 6.06
N LEU A 92 -5.20 -5.80 5.71
CA LEU A 92 -4.33 -5.33 4.65
C LEU A 92 -4.42 -6.30 3.47
N THR A 93 -4.74 -5.80 2.29
CA THR A 93 -4.70 -6.55 1.04
C THR A 93 -3.64 -5.94 0.14
N VAL A 94 -2.68 -6.75 -0.28
CA VAL A 94 -1.63 -6.34 -1.21
C VAL A 94 -1.62 -7.30 -2.39
N ARG A 95 -1.75 -6.75 -3.61
CA ARG A 95 -1.64 -7.48 -4.87
C ARG A 95 -0.40 -7.01 -5.61
N ILE A 96 0.44 -7.97 -5.98
CA ILE A 96 1.76 -7.75 -6.57
C ILE A 96 1.92 -8.75 -7.71
N PRO A 97 2.46 -8.36 -8.87
CA PRO A 97 2.64 -9.29 -9.96
C PRO A 97 3.67 -10.36 -9.60
N GLU A 98 3.38 -11.61 -10.00
CA GLU A 98 4.25 -12.76 -9.82
C GLU A 98 5.61 -12.58 -10.53
N GLY A 99 6.67 -13.08 -9.90
CA GLY A 99 8.03 -13.10 -10.48
C GLY A 99 8.93 -11.91 -10.12
N LEU A 100 8.53 -11.06 -9.18
CA LEU A 100 9.31 -9.89 -8.76
C LEU A 100 9.90 -10.09 -7.37
N GLY A 101 11.23 -10.00 -7.27
CA GLY A 101 11.94 -10.04 -6.00
C GLY A 101 11.78 -8.72 -5.25
N ILE A 102 10.83 -8.66 -4.33
CA ILE A 102 10.52 -7.44 -3.56
C ILE A 102 10.69 -7.70 -2.06
N ASP A 103 11.08 -6.67 -1.31
CA ASP A 103 11.09 -6.72 0.15
C ASP A 103 9.74 -6.21 0.67
N LEU A 104 8.97 -7.10 1.30
CA LEU A 104 7.64 -6.82 1.83
C LEU A 104 7.65 -6.95 3.34
N VAL A 105 7.46 -5.82 4.01
CA VAL A 105 7.36 -5.76 5.47
C VAL A 105 5.92 -5.48 5.84
N ALA A 106 5.20 -6.49 6.30
CA ALA A 106 3.82 -6.36 6.76
C ALA A 106 3.70 -6.67 8.25
N THR A 107 3.44 -5.64 9.05
CA THR A 107 3.27 -5.78 10.50
C THR A 107 1.80 -5.62 10.85
N SER A 108 1.18 -6.67 11.39
CA SER A 108 -0.15 -6.63 12.00
C SER A 108 -0.06 -7.00 13.48
N THR A 109 -0.86 -6.41 14.37
CA THR A 109 -0.96 -6.82 15.79
C THR A 109 -2.15 -7.75 16.02
N SER A 110 -3.30 -7.48 15.39
CA SER A 110 -4.54 -8.25 15.58
C SER A 110 -5.42 -8.32 14.32
N GLY A 111 -5.01 -7.69 13.21
CA GLY A 111 -5.70 -7.78 11.92
C GLY A 111 -5.16 -8.92 11.03
N SER A 112 -5.83 -9.16 9.89
CA SER A 112 -5.36 -10.13 8.89
C SER A 112 -4.60 -9.44 7.74
N ILE A 113 -3.58 -10.11 7.22
CA ILE A 113 -2.83 -9.65 6.04
C ILE A 113 -3.09 -10.65 4.91
N CYS A 114 -3.64 -10.17 3.80
CA CYS A 114 -3.84 -10.93 2.58
C CYS A 114 -2.81 -10.46 1.55
N LEU A 115 -1.88 -11.35 1.21
CA LEU A 115 -0.87 -11.10 0.17
C LEU A 115 -1.17 -12.02 -1.00
N ASP A 116 -1.43 -11.46 -2.17
CA ASP A 116 -1.69 -12.25 -3.40
C ASP A 116 -2.80 -13.31 -3.25
N GLY A 117 -3.77 -13.06 -2.38
CA GLY A 117 -4.84 -14.02 -2.07
C GLY A 117 -4.48 -15.05 -0.99
N GLU A 118 -3.23 -15.12 -0.55
CA GLU A 118 -2.83 -15.89 0.63
C GLU A 118 -3.12 -15.08 1.90
N ARG A 119 -4.05 -15.58 2.71
CA ARG A 119 -4.44 -14.95 3.98
C ARG A 119 -3.53 -15.44 5.10
N HIS A 120 -2.79 -14.51 5.68
CA HIS A 120 -1.98 -14.72 6.86
C HIS A 120 -2.60 -14.01 8.06
N SER A 121 -2.80 -14.76 9.14
CA SER A 121 -3.22 -14.24 10.43
C SER A 121 -2.06 -14.44 11.40
N GLY A 122 -1.40 -13.37 11.82
CA GLY A 122 -0.19 -13.48 12.65
C GLY A 122 0.46 -12.15 12.97
N ILE A 123 0.99 -12.05 14.19
CA ILE A 123 1.62 -10.86 14.73
C ILE A 123 3.00 -10.67 14.06
N SER A 124 3.23 -9.51 13.44
CA SER A 124 4.52 -9.02 12.90
C SER A 124 5.40 -10.05 12.17
N GLN A 125 5.33 -10.12 10.84
CA GLN A 125 6.26 -10.92 10.04
C GLN A 125 6.97 -10.07 8.99
N ASN A 126 8.30 -10.24 8.87
CA ASN A 126 9.09 -9.62 7.82
C ASN A 126 9.22 -10.62 6.67
N TRP A 127 8.57 -10.37 5.55
CA TRP A 127 8.60 -11.28 4.41
C TRP A 127 9.58 -10.78 3.35
N LYS A 128 10.69 -11.49 3.25
CA LYS A 128 11.56 -11.34 2.08
C LYS A 128 11.07 -12.31 1.03
N SER A 129 10.31 -11.82 0.05
CA SER A 129 10.05 -12.53 -1.19
C SER A 129 11.35 -12.55 -2.01
N ALA A 130 12.28 -13.39 -1.58
CA ALA A 130 13.43 -13.77 -2.39
C ALA A 130 12.91 -14.70 -3.48
N VAL A 131 12.76 -14.17 -4.71
CA VAL A 131 12.57 -15.04 -5.87
C VAL A 131 13.90 -15.77 -6.08
N GLU A 132 13.99 -17.01 -5.62
CA GLU A 132 15.09 -17.91 -5.98
C GLU A 132 14.85 -18.35 -7.42
N THR A 133 15.19 -17.48 -8.39
CA THR A 133 15.38 -17.91 -9.78
C THR A 133 16.70 -18.68 -9.87
N GLY A 134 16.68 -19.94 -9.44
CA GLY A 134 17.73 -20.92 -9.70
C GLY A 134 17.18 -22.03 -10.62
N PRO A 135 17.78 -22.32 -11.79
CA PRO A 135 17.28 -23.38 -12.64
C PRO A 135 17.50 -24.72 -11.95
N ARG A 136 16.44 -25.52 -11.83
CA ARG A 136 16.56 -26.96 -11.56
C ARG A 136 17.01 -27.63 -12.86
N HIS A 137 18.29 -27.97 -12.97
CA HIS A 137 18.75 -29.00 -13.89
C HIS A 137 20.00 -29.72 -13.37
#